data_AF-H6T252-F1
#
_entry.id   AF-H6T252-F1
#
_cell.length_a   1.000
_cell.length_b   1.000
_cell.length_c   1.000
_cell.angle_alpha   90.00
_cell.angle_beta   90.00
_cell.angle_gamma   90.00
#
_symmetry.space_group_name_H-M   'P 1'
#
loop_
_entity.id
_entity.type
_entity.pdbx_description
1 polymer ?
#
loop_
_entity_poly.entity_id
_entity_poly.type
_entity_poly.pdbx_seq_one_letter_code
_entity_poly.pdbx_strand_id
1 'polypeptide(L)' 'MDGIQYAIFTEKSIRLLGKNQYTLNVESGSTRTEIKHWVELWLNYK' A
#
# COMPACT_ATOMS: atom_id res chain seq x y z
N MET A 1 -10.85 4.10 -6.23
CA MET A 1 -9.36 4.11 -6.10
C MET A 1 -9.03 5.22 -5.09
N ASP A 2 -9.65 5.15 -3.92
CA ASP A 2 -9.77 6.33 -3.04
C ASP A 2 -8.97 6.16 -1.74
N GLY A 3 -8.57 4.93 -1.40
CA GLY A 3 -7.86 4.63 -0.15
C GLY A 3 -6.33 4.73 -0.20
N ILE A 4 -5.69 4.56 -1.38
CA ILE A 4 -4.23 4.65 -1.54
C ILE A 4 -3.90 5.98 -2.20
N GLN A 5 -3.24 6.87 -1.47
CA GLN A 5 -2.90 8.20 -1.99
C GLN A 5 -1.63 8.18 -2.84
N TYR A 6 -0.52 7.64 -2.32
CA TYR A 6 0.75 7.56 -3.04
C TYR A 6 1.73 6.58 -2.38
N ALA A 7 2.70 6.10 -3.16
CA ALA A 7 3.82 5.30 -2.67
C ALA A 7 4.92 6.20 -2.08
N ILE A 8 5.50 5.76 -0.95
CA ILE A 8 6.57 6.49 -0.28
C ILE A 8 7.91 5.92 -0.77
N PHE A 9 8.74 6.78 -1.37
CA PHE A 9 10.08 6.43 -1.85
C PHE A 9 11.15 7.13 -1.01
N THR A 10 11.58 6.45 0.05
CA THR A 10 12.71 6.81 0.92
C THR A 10 13.73 5.68 0.86
N GLU A 11 14.97 5.91 1.29
CA GLU A 11 15.98 4.85 1.35
C GLU A 11 15.48 3.60 2.11
N LYS A 12 14.76 3.83 3.22
CA LYS A 12 14.15 2.76 4.01
C LYS A 12 13.10 1.99 3.23
N SER A 13 12.18 2.66 2.53
CA SER A 13 11.12 1.99 1.78
C SER A 13 11.65 1.29 0.52
N ILE A 14 12.69 1.82 -0.13
CA ILE A 14 13.39 1.14 -1.24
C ILE A 14 14.05 -0.15 -0.75
N ARG A 15 14.68 -0.13 0.42
CA ARG A 15 15.25 -1.35 1.03
C ARG A 15 14.19 -2.39 1.39
N LEU A 16 12.99 -1.95 1.76
CA LEU A 16 11.84 -2.82 2.04
C LEU A 16 11.21 -3.36 0.74
N LEU A 17 11.23 -2.58 -0.33
CA LEU A 17 10.73 -3.00 -1.64
C LEU A 17 11.49 -4.22 -2.16
N GLY A 18 12.81 -4.27 -1.97
CA GLY A 18 13.62 -5.46 -2.29
C GLY A 18 13.26 -6.72 -1.49
N LYS A 19 12.43 -6.60 -0.44
CA LYS A 19 11.88 -7.70 0.36
C LYS A 19 10.38 -7.93 0.10
N ASN A 20 9.85 -7.43 -1.01
CA ASN A 20 8.41 -7.44 -1.34
C ASN A 20 7.52 -6.77 -0.27
N GLN A 21 8.05 -5.78 0.45
CA GLN A 21 7.29 -4.96 1.38
C GLN A 21 7.06 -3.57 0.79
N TYR A 22 5.81 -3.14 0.78
CA TYR A 22 5.39 -1.86 0.21
C TYR A 22 5.03 -0.87 1.30
N THR A 23 5.38 0.39 1.11
CA THR A 23 5.02 1.49 2.01
C THR A 23 4.19 2.49 1.23
N LEU A 24 2.91 2.60 1.60
CA LEU A 24 1.91 3.43 0.93
C LEU A 24 1.29 4.38 1.95
N ASN A 25 1.03 5.62 1.52
CA ASN A 25 0.19 6.51 2.29
C ASN A 25 -1.29 6.19 2.01
N VAL A 26 -2.05 5.95 3.06
CA VAL A 26 -3.48 5.63 3.00
C VAL A 26 -4.27 6.69 3.76
N GLU A 27 -5.57 6.79 3.48
CA GLU A 27 -6.43 7.73 4.20
C GLU A 27 -6.46 7.40 5.70
N SER A 28 -6.30 8.41 6.56
CA SER A 28 -6.14 8.23 8.01
C SER A 28 -7.34 7.57 8.71
N GLY A 29 -8.52 7.57 8.08
CA GLY A 29 -9.73 6.91 8.57
C GLY A 29 -9.93 5.49 8.05
N SER A 30 -9.06 5.00 7.16
CA SER A 30 -9.21 3.67 6.56
C SER A 30 -8.94 2.55 7.56
N THR A 31 -9.81 1.55 7.57
CA THR A 31 -9.62 0.33 8.36
C THR A 31 -8.68 -0.65 7.67
N ARG A 32 -8.10 -1.58 8.45
CA ARG A 32 -7.18 -2.60 7.92
C ARG A 32 -7.85 -3.50 6.86
N THR A 33 -9.15 -3.77 6.99
CA THR A 33 -9.90 -4.60 6.04
C THR A 33 -10.10 -3.88 4.71
N GLU A 34 -10.44 -2.59 4.75
CA GLU A 34 -10.55 -1.76 3.53
C GLU A 34 -9.20 -1.67 2.83
N ILE A 35 -8.12 -1.38 3.57
CA ILE A 35 -6.77 -1.32 3.00
C ILE A 35 -6.39 -2.66 2.36
N LYS A 36 -6.70 -3.79 3.01
CA LYS A 36 -6.45 -5.12 2.46
C LYS A 36 -7.21 -5.34 1.14
N HIS A 37 -8.50 -5.02 1.13
CA HIS A 37 -9.34 -5.14 -0.07
C HIS A 37 -8.81 -4.28 -1.22
N TRP A 38 -8.39 -3.04 -0.94
CA TRP A 38 -7.79 -2.16 -1.93
C TRP A 38 -6.48 -2.71 -2.50
N VAL A 39 -5.60 -3.26 -1.65
CA VAL A 39 -4.34 -3.86 -2.10
C VAL A 39 -4.58 -5.09 -2.97
N GLU A 40 -5.56 -5.93 -2.63
CA GLU A 40 -5.95 -7.10 -3.44
C GLU A 40 -6.46 -6.70 -4.83
N LEU A 41 -7.33 -5.67 -4.89
CA LEU A 41 -7.80 -5.09 -6.15
C LEU A 41 -6.66 -4.49 -6.98
N TRP A 42 -5.75 -3.75 -6.35
CA TRP A 42 -4.63 -3.09 -7.02
C TRP A 42 -3.65 -4.10 -7.66
N LEU A 43 -3.42 -5.21 -6.98
CA LEU A 43 -2.51 -6.26 -7.43
C LEU A 43 -3.18 -7.30 -8.35
N ASN A 44 -4.46 -7.12 -8.70
CA ASN A 44 -5.25 -8.09 -9.48
C ASN A 44 -5.10 -9.52 -8.93
N TYR A 45 -4.98 -9.69 -7.61
CA TYR A 45 -5.05 -11.03 -7.02
C TYR A 45 -6.48 -11.52 -7.22
N LYS A 46 -6.61 -12.61 -7.99
CA LYS A 46 -7.86 -13.35 -8.16
C LYS A 46 -7.93 -14.47 -7.13
#